data_AF-A0ABC9XTI0-F1
#
_entry.id   AF-A0ABC9XTI0-F1
#
_cell.length_a   1.000
_cell.length_b   1.000
_cell.length_c   1.000
_cell.angle_alpha   90.00
_cell.angle_beta   90.00
_cell.angle_gamma   90.00
#
_symmetry.space_group_name_H-M   'P 1'
#
loop_
_entity.id
_entity.type
_entity.pdbx_description
1 polymer ?
#
loop_
_entity_poly.entity_id
_entity_poly.type
_entity_poly.pdbx_seq_one_letter_code
_entity_poly.pdbx_strand_id
1 'polypeptide(L)'
;MSKSKGASELEFALLQHGHRVPVSPRKPPTELIPAGHVSMKTNLELALECAVNVYHQYAMKRPIDDYLSKTEFSKLLKETAQPFLYNTVPPNTSIDDYISKLFARADRNHDGRLKFTEFLTTLNLVAIDAHNRSHQGHRTHDHHLPGNCTLEIALKTIVDVYHRYSIREGKLDLLNFNDFKTLLTEQAPTFLQACDRNQHDYLRKLFKETDINKDRELTFEEFTIVLAKLTDDAHRISHGDDRCTPDKD
;
A
#
# COMPACT_ATOMS: atom_id res chain seq x y z
N MET A 1 -60.58 -2.74 55.11
CA MET A 1 -61.17 -3.51 53.99
C MET A 1 -60.24 -4.67 53.65
N SER A 2 -60.79 -5.90 53.72
CA SER A 2 -60.38 -7.25 53.23
C SER A 2 -58.90 -7.52 52.87
N LYS A 3 -58.22 -8.47 53.56
CA LYS A 3 -58.14 -9.96 53.33
C LYS A 3 -57.40 -10.30 52.01
N SER A 4 -56.40 -11.19 51.89
CA SER A 4 -55.98 -12.47 52.52
C SER A 4 -54.46 -12.69 52.34
N LYS A 5 -53.65 -13.17 53.30
CA LYS A 5 -53.44 -14.53 53.88
C LYS A 5 -52.80 -15.61 52.97
N GLY A 6 -51.73 -16.21 53.51
CA GLY A 6 -51.06 -17.49 53.13
C GLY A 6 -49.53 -17.36 53.15
N ALA A 7 -48.78 -17.32 54.26
CA ALA A 7 -48.60 -18.29 55.36
C ALA A 7 -48.28 -19.70 54.82
N SER A 8 -46.99 -20.06 54.71
CA SER A 8 -46.17 -20.72 55.75
C SER A 8 -46.31 -22.23 55.72
N GLU A 9 -45.19 -22.93 55.57
CA GLU A 9 -44.92 -24.24 56.20
C GLU A 9 -43.39 -24.42 56.09
N LEU A 10 -42.63 -24.29 57.19
CA LEU A 10 -42.44 -25.35 58.18
C LEU A 10 -42.10 -26.68 57.49
N GLU A 11 -40.80 -26.93 57.33
CA GLU A 11 -40.19 -28.14 57.87
C GLU A 11 -38.67 -27.87 58.03
N PHE A 12 -38.16 -27.59 59.24
CA PHE A 12 -37.84 -28.58 60.26
C PHE A 12 -36.90 -29.68 59.72
N ALA A 13 -35.61 -29.55 60.06
CA ALA A 13 -34.66 -30.64 60.39
C ALA A 13 -33.24 -30.38 59.84
N LEU A 14 -32.39 -29.90 60.75
CA LEU A 14 -31.07 -30.46 61.11
C LEU A 14 -30.13 -30.82 59.95
N LEU A 15 -29.11 -29.99 59.65
CA LEU A 15 -27.81 -30.02 60.32
C LEU A 15 -27.28 -31.43 60.58
N GLN A 16 -26.78 -32.12 59.54
CA GLN A 16 -25.65 -33.03 59.71
C GLN A 16 -24.67 -32.91 58.54
N HIS A 17 -23.48 -32.44 58.91
CA HIS A 17 -22.16 -32.81 58.37
C HIS A 17 -21.51 -31.86 57.35
N GLY A 18 -20.27 -31.48 57.71
CA GLY A 18 -19.49 -30.41 57.11
C GLY A 18 -19.29 -30.56 55.61
N HIS A 19 -19.39 -29.43 54.92
CA HIS A 19 -18.97 -29.31 53.53
C HIS A 19 -17.62 -28.61 53.45
N ARG A 20 -16.66 -29.37 52.93
CA ARG A 20 -15.40 -28.88 52.38
C ARG A 20 -15.69 -27.70 51.46
N VAL A 21 -14.92 -26.62 51.62
CA VAL A 21 -14.85 -25.53 50.66
C VAL A 21 -14.44 -26.11 49.30
N PRO A 22 -15.21 -25.93 48.22
CA PRO A 22 -14.75 -26.25 46.88
C PRO A 22 -13.67 -25.24 46.49
N VAL A 23 -12.44 -25.73 46.31
CA VAL A 23 -11.36 -25.00 45.67
C VAL A 23 -11.81 -24.69 44.24
N SER A 24 -11.98 -23.40 43.92
CA SER A 24 -12.23 -22.95 42.55
C SER A 24 -11.12 -23.48 41.64
N PRO A 25 -11.44 -24.08 40.49
CA PRO A 25 -10.40 -24.46 39.53
C PRO A 25 -9.66 -23.19 39.12
N ARG A 26 -8.33 -23.23 39.27
CA ARG A 26 -7.44 -22.19 38.76
C ARG A 26 -7.71 -22.07 37.27
N LYS A 27 -8.10 -20.88 36.83
CA LYS A 27 -8.14 -20.53 35.41
C LYS A 27 -6.80 -20.95 34.80
N PRO A 28 -6.78 -21.70 33.70
CA PRO A 28 -5.51 -21.99 33.02
C PRO A 28 -4.81 -20.66 32.74
N PRO A 29 -3.47 -20.61 32.84
CA PRO A 29 -2.73 -19.39 32.53
C PRO A 29 -3.16 -18.94 31.14
N THR A 30 -3.63 -17.70 31.04
CA THR A 30 -3.85 -17.02 29.77
C THR A 30 -2.59 -17.25 28.95
N GLU A 31 -2.72 -18.02 27.87
CA GLU A 31 -1.67 -18.13 26.87
C GLU A 31 -1.32 -16.69 26.50
N LEU A 32 -0.09 -16.29 26.84
CA LEU A 32 0.51 -15.08 26.33
C LEU A 32 0.50 -15.24 24.82
N ILE A 33 -0.46 -14.59 24.16
CA ILE A 33 -0.46 -14.45 22.70
C ILE A 33 0.93 -13.92 22.37
N PRO A 34 1.76 -14.68 21.63
CA PRO A 34 3.08 -14.19 21.30
C PRO A 34 2.90 -12.90 20.50
N ALA A 35 3.67 -11.87 20.89
CA ALA A 35 3.73 -10.60 20.22
C ALA A 35 3.84 -10.82 18.70
N GLY A 36 3.06 -10.02 17.96
CA GLY A 36 2.81 -10.06 16.52
C GLY A 36 3.79 -10.89 15.70
N HIS A 37 3.23 -11.83 14.93
CA HIS A 37 3.91 -12.36 13.75
C HIS A 37 4.27 -11.16 12.87
N VAL A 38 5.52 -10.71 12.90
CA VAL A 38 6.03 -9.73 11.94
C VAL A 38 6.04 -10.47 10.62
N SER A 39 4.95 -10.36 9.85
CA SER A 39 4.93 -10.82 8.47
C SER A 39 6.08 -10.14 7.76
N MET A 40 7.02 -10.92 7.22
CA MET A 40 8.09 -10.33 6.43
C MET A 40 7.45 -9.63 5.23
N LYS A 41 7.81 -8.37 5.03
CA LYS A 41 7.32 -7.58 3.90
C LYS A 41 7.79 -8.21 2.59
N THR A 42 6.94 -8.15 1.59
CA THR A 42 7.24 -8.65 0.25
C THR A 42 8.20 -7.69 -0.47
N ASN A 43 8.74 -8.11 -1.62
CA ASN A 43 9.56 -7.23 -2.44
C ASN A 43 8.79 -6.01 -2.93
N LEU A 44 7.52 -6.18 -3.31
CA LEU A 44 6.68 -5.06 -3.73
C LEU A 44 6.41 -4.12 -2.56
N GLU A 45 6.02 -4.62 -1.39
CA GLU A 45 5.78 -3.78 -0.20
C GLU A 45 7.03 -2.99 0.18
N LEU A 46 8.21 -3.63 0.20
CA LEU A 46 9.48 -2.95 0.46
C LEU A 46 9.83 -1.90 -0.59
N ALA A 47 9.54 -2.16 -1.87
CA ALA A 47 9.79 -1.20 -2.94
C ALA A 47 8.85 0.01 -2.86
N LEU A 48 7.58 -0.20 -2.51
CA LEU A 48 6.62 0.88 -2.33
C LEU A 48 6.97 1.74 -1.11
N GLU A 49 7.35 1.13 0.00
CA GLU A 49 7.87 1.86 1.17
C GLU A 49 9.15 2.63 0.84
N CYS A 50 10.02 2.06 0.01
CA CYS A 50 11.19 2.75 -0.47
C CYS A 50 10.83 4.02 -1.28
N ALA A 51 9.86 3.93 -2.19
CA ALA A 51 9.39 5.10 -2.94
C ALA A 51 8.76 6.18 -2.03
N VAL A 52 7.99 5.78 -1.02
CA VAL A 52 7.44 6.67 0.01
C VAL A 52 8.55 7.36 0.81
N ASN A 53 9.55 6.59 1.27
CA ASN A 53 10.68 7.14 2.01
C ASN A 53 11.48 8.16 1.18
N VAL A 54 11.65 7.92 -0.12
CA VAL A 54 12.27 8.90 -1.01
C VAL A 54 11.44 10.17 -1.05
N TYR A 55 10.11 10.10 -1.19
CA TYR A 55 9.25 11.29 -1.13
C TYR A 55 9.48 12.10 0.16
N HIS A 56 9.46 11.44 1.32
CA HIS A 56 9.67 12.08 2.63
C HIS A 56 11.04 12.73 2.78
N GLN A 57 12.09 12.17 2.16
CA GLN A 57 13.43 12.77 2.20
C GLN A 57 13.49 14.16 1.54
N TYR A 58 12.56 14.47 0.63
CA TYR A 58 12.50 15.76 -0.06
C TYR A 58 11.37 16.66 0.43
N ALA A 59 10.29 16.11 1.01
CA ALA A 59 9.17 16.87 1.57
C ALA A 59 9.51 17.48 2.95
N MET A 60 10.55 18.33 2.99
CA MET A 60 11.26 18.72 4.22
C MET A 60 11.12 20.20 4.58
N LYS A 61 10.17 20.94 3.98
CA LYS A 61 9.88 22.34 4.31
C LYS A 61 9.68 22.50 5.83
N ARG A 62 10.01 23.66 6.40
CA ARG A 62 9.84 23.93 7.84
C ARG A 62 8.65 24.86 8.09
N PRO A 63 7.70 24.52 8.99
CA PRO A 63 7.53 23.21 9.63
C PRO A 63 7.29 22.09 8.59
N ILE A 64 7.73 20.87 8.89
CA ILE A 64 7.50 19.70 8.02
C ILE A 64 6.00 19.54 7.90
N ASP A 65 5.53 19.55 6.66
CA ASP A 65 4.11 19.52 6.34
C ASP A 65 3.73 18.39 5.39
N ASP A 66 4.70 17.58 4.93
CA ASP A 66 4.49 16.45 4.03
C ASP A 66 3.99 16.85 2.63
N TYR A 67 4.44 18.01 2.12
CA TYR A 67 4.21 18.46 0.75
C TYR A 67 5.51 18.82 0.06
N LEU A 68 5.63 18.47 -1.23
CA LEU A 68 6.72 18.95 -2.07
C LEU A 68 6.40 20.37 -2.59
N SER A 69 7.25 21.33 -2.27
CA SER A 69 7.33 22.57 -3.05
C SER A 69 7.88 22.30 -4.45
N LYS A 70 7.72 23.26 -5.37
CA LYS A 70 8.31 23.18 -6.72
C LYS A 70 9.83 22.94 -6.70
N THR A 71 10.54 23.54 -5.74
CA THR A 71 11.99 23.36 -5.59
C THR A 71 12.34 21.96 -5.10
N GLU A 72 11.64 21.44 -4.10
CA GLU A 72 11.84 20.08 -3.57
C GLU A 72 11.52 19.03 -4.61
N PHE A 73 10.40 19.18 -5.34
CA PHE A 73 10.02 18.33 -6.46
C PHE A 73 11.08 18.32 -7.57
N SER A 74 11.60 19.49 -7.94
CA SER A 74 12.67 19.59 -8.95
C SER A 74 13.94 18.86 -8.48
N LYS A 75 14.32 19.04 -7.22
CA LYS A 75 15.48 18.38 -6.64
C LYS A 75 15.31 16.86 -6.62
N LEU A 76 14.16 16.37 -6.16
CA LEU A 76 13.82 14.94 -6.14
C LEU A 76 14.00 14.31 -7.53
N LEU A 77 13.40 14.89 -8.57
CA LEU A 77 13.49 14.31 -9.92
C LEU A 77 14.93 14.33 -10.47
N LYS A 78 15.66 15.43 -10.25
CA LYS A 78 17.05 15.57 -10.73
C LYS A 78 18.02 14.63 -10.04
N GLU A 79 17.77 14.26 -8.80
CA GLU A 79 18.67 13.41 -8.02
C GLU A 79 18.28 11.92 -8.10
N THR A 80 17.00 11.60 -8.25
CA THR A 80 16.50 10.22 -8.11
C THR A 80 15.85 9.64 -9.37
N ALA A 81 15.50 10.47 -10.36
CA ALA A 81 14.79 10.07 -11.57
C ALA A 81 15.47 10.57 -12.86
N GLN A 82 16.80 10.62 -12.88
CA GLN A 82 17.59 11.07 -14.04
C GLN A 82 17.30 10.31 -15.34
N PRO A 83 17.17 8.97 -15.34
CA PRO A 83 16.83 8.23 -16.57
C PRO A 83 15.51 8.70 -17.18
N PHE A 84 14.48 8.87 -16.35
CA PHE A 84 13.17 9.37 -16.77
C PHE A 84 13.27 10.77 -17.37
N LEU A 85 13.98 11.70 -16.73
CA LEU A 85 14.14 13.06 -17.26
C LEU A 85 14.87 13.05 -18.61
N TYR A 86 15.92 12.24 -18.74
CA TYR A 86 16.70 12.13 -19.98
C TYR A 86 15.88 11.54 -21.13
N ASN A 87 15.09 10.50 -20.86
CA ASN A 87 14.33 9.80 -21.90
C ASN A 87 13.05 10.50 -22.33
N THR A 88 12.42 11.27 -21.43
CA THR A 88 11.06 11.78 -21.65
C THR A 88 10.99 13.28 -21.89
N VAL A 89 12.10 14.01 -21.75
CA VAL A 89 12.13 15.45 -22.07
C VAL A 89 11.82 15.68 -23.56
N PRO A 90 10.81 16.49 -23.91
CA PRO A 90 10.50 16.75 -25.30
C PRO A 90 11.62 17.53 -26.02
N PRO A 91 11.75 17.39 -27.35
CA PRO A 91 12.68 18.20 -28.13
C PRO A 91 12.47 19.70 -27.87
N ASN A 92 13.56 20.47 -27.88
CA ASN A 92 13.57 21.92 -27.66
C ASN A 92 12.97 22.38 -26.31
N THR A 93 12.94 21.51 -25.30
CA THR A 93 12.50 21.86 -23.94
C THR A 93 13.66 21.70 -22.97
N SER A 94 13.89 22.67 -22.08
CA SER A 94 14.88 22.51 -21.02
C SER A 94 14.37 21.54 -19.94
N ILE A 95 15.27 20.92 -19.18
CA ILE A 95 14.89 20.04 -18.05
C ILE A 95 14.03 20.81 -17.03
N ASP A 96 14.36 22.07 -16.75
CA ASP A 96 13.62 22.90 -15.79
C ASP A 96 12.22 23.27 -16.27
N ASP A 97 12.05 23.53 -17.56
CA ASP A 97 10.73 23.77 -18.16
C ASP A 97 9.88 22.49 -18.16
N TYR A 98 10.50 21.35 -18.43
CA TYR A 98 9.81 20.06 -18.38
C TYR A 98 9.34 19.72 -16.97
N ILE A 99 10.23 19.84 -15.97
CA ILE A 99 9.87 19.67 -14.56
C ILE A 99 8.76 20.65 -14.15
N SER A 100 8.82 21.91 -14.62
CA SER A 100 7.76 22.89 -14.35
C SER A 100 6.40 22.47 -14.92
N LYS A 101 6.37 21.87 -16.11
CA LYS A 101 5.14 21.32 -16.72
C LYS A 101 4.63 20.10 -15.96
N LEU A 102 5.52 19.20 -15.51
CA LEU A 102 5.16 18.06 -14.67
C LEU A 102 4.55 18.51 -13.35
N PHE A 103 5.17 19.48 -12.68
CA PHE A 103 4.65 20.07 -11.45
C PHE A 103 3.25 20.66 -11.64
N ALA A 104 3.08 21.51 -12.66
CA ALA A 104 1.79 22.15 -12.93
C ALA A 104 0.67 21.14 -13.29
N ARG A 105 1.03 19.98 -13.86
CA ARG A 105 0.08 18.89 -14.13
C ARG A 105 -0.28 18.12 -12.86
N ALA A 106 0.68 17.96 -11.96
CA ALA A 106 0.50 17.22 -10.71
C ALA A 106 -0.28 18.04 -9.67
N ASP A 107 -0.07 19.36 -9.60
CA ASP A 107 -0.74 20.31 -8.69
C ASP A 107 -2.20 20.54 -9.12
N ARG A 108 -3.09 19.64 -8.69
CA ARG A 108 -4.49 19.57 -9.14
C ARG A 108 -5.36 20.56 -8.39
N ASN A 109 -5.06 20.80 -7.12
CA ASN A 109 -5.79 21.79 -6.32
C ASN A 109 -5.26 23.22 -6.51
N HIS A 110 -4.13 23.38 -7.21
CA HIS A 110 -3.48 24.66 -7.53
C HIS A 110 -3.02 25.42 -6.28
N ASP A 111 -2.62 24.70 -5.22
CA ASP A 111 -2.10 25.30 -3.98
C ASP A 111 -0.61 25.67 -4.05
N GLY A 112 0.06 25.33 -5.16
CA GLY A 112 1.46 25.63 -5.41
C GLY A 112 2.42 24.62 -4.75
N ARG A 113 1.91 23.49 -4.29
CA ARG A 113 2.64 22.38 -3.65
C ARG A 113 2.02 21.06 -4.09
N LEU A 114 2.70 19.95 -3.79
CA LEU A 114 2.21 18.61 -4.11
C LEU A 114 2.10 17.78 -2.86
N LYS A 115 0.88 17.40 -2.49
CA LYS A 115 0.68 16.28 -1.56
C LYS A 115 1.06 14.96 -2.21
N PHE A 116 1.14 13.90 -1.42
CA PHE A 116 1.56 12.59 -1.91
C PHE A 116 0.72 12.09 -3.10
N THR A 117 -0.61 12.20 -3.02
CA THR A 117 -1.51 11.77 -4.12
C THR A 117 -1.33 12.54 -5.42
N GLU A 118 -0.90 13.79 -5.35
CA GLU A 118 -0.58 14.59 -6.52
C GLU A 118 0.76 14.15 -7.12
N PHE A 119 1.75 13.90 -6.26
CA PHE A 119 3.03 13.33 -6.66
C PHE A 119 2.90 11.96 -7.33
N LEU A 120 1.93 11.12 -6.93
CA LEU A 120 1.67 9.82 -7.57
C LEU A 120 1.47 9.92 -9.09
N THR A 121 0.91 11.05 -9.58
CA THR A 121 0.76 11.29 -11.03
C THR A 121 2.11 11.28 -11.74
N THR A 122 3.13 11.90 -11.13
CA THR A 122 4.49 11.89 -11.69
C THR A 122 5.17 10.56 -11.44
N LEU A 123 5.02 9.97 -10.26
CA LEU A 123 5.63 8.67 -9.94
C LEU A 123 5.19 7.57 -10.91
N ASN A 124 3.92 7.55 -11.32
CA ASN A 124 3.42 6.62 -12.33
C ASN A 124 4.12 6.80 -13.69
N LEU A 125 4.38 8.05 -14.11
CA LEU A 125 5.12 8.32 -15.36
C LEU A 125 6.56 7.80 -15.28
N VAL A 126 7.21 7.98 -14.12
CA VAL A 126 8.58 7.51 -13.88
C VAL A 126 8.60 5.96 -13.87
N ALA A 127 7.59 5.32 -13.31
CA ALA A 127 7.44 3.86 -13.33
C ALA A 127 7.21 3.31 -14.74
N ILE A 128 6.38 3.99 -15.55
CA ILE A 128 6.14 3.61 -16.96
C ILE A 128 7.44 3.73 -17.78
N ASP A 129 8.24 4.78 -17.59
CA ASP A 129 9.58 4.86 -18.23
C ASP A 129 10.49 3.72 -17.78
N ALA A 130 10.51 3.40 -16.48
CA ALA A 130 11.31 2.30 -15.95
C ALA A 130 10.91 0.94 -16.55
N HIS A 131 9.61 0.67 -16.70
CA HIS A 131 9.10 -0.51 -17.40
C HIS A 131 9.54 -0.50 -18.88
N ASN A 132 9.35 0.59 -19.61
CA ASN A 132 9.75 0.68 -21.01
C ASN A 132 11.27 0.46 -21.23
N ARG A 133 12.11 0.99 -20.34
CA ARG A 133 13.57 0.76 -20.36
C ARG A 133 13.95 -0.70 -20.12
N SER A 134 13.19 -1.41 -19.30
CA SER A 134 13.50 -2.82 -18.97
C SER A 134 13.45 -3.74 -20.19
N HIS A 135 12.70 -3.36 -21.24
CA HIS A 135 12.63 -4.08 -22.52
C HIS A 135 13.82 -3.83 -23.45
N GLN A 136 14.66 -2.81 -23.17
CA GLN A 136 15.75 -2.37 -24.04
C GLN A 136 17.07 -3.14 -23.83
N GLY A 137 17.06 -4.24 -23.06
CA GLY A 137 18.16 -5.21 -23.04
C GLY A 137 19.23 -5.05 -21.95
N HIS A 138 19.09 -4.10 -21.02
CA HIS A 138 19.98 -4.02 -19.86
C HIS A 138 19.43 -4.79 -18.65
N ARG A 139 19.60 -6.13 -18.66
CA ARG A 139 19.42 -6.93 -17.45
C ARG A 139 20.65 -6.81 -16.55
N THR A 140 20.65 -5.83 -15.65
CA THR A 140 21.56 -5.85 -14.50
C THR A 140 20.89 -6.70 -13.40
N HIS A 141 21.49 -7.84 -13.10
CA HIS A 141 21.13 -8.62 -11.91
C HIS A 141 21.94 -8.11 -10.72
N ASP A 142 21.34 -7.20 -9.95
CA ASP A 142 21.42 -7.25 -8.48
C ASP A 142 20.26 -6.47 -7.85
N HIS A 143 19.65 -7.00 -6.79
CA HIS A 143 18.56 -6.37 -6.03
C HIS A 143 18.86 -6.52 -4.55
N HIS A 144 18.96 -5.43 -3.78
CA HIS A 144 18.93 -5.51 -2.33
C HIS A 144 18.30 -4.25 -1.69
N LEU A 145 17.12 -4.43 -1.10
CA LEU A 145 16.46 -3.56 -0.12
C LEU A 145 16.56 -4.33 1.20
N PRO A 146 17.19 -3.86 2.29
CA PRO A 146 16.93 -2.60 3.00
C PRO A 146 18.20 -1.78 3.31
N GLY A 147 18.06 -0.51 3.69
CA GLY A 147 19.14 0.37 4.20
C GLY A 147 19.95 1.16 3.16
N ASN A 148 19.93 0.77 1.87
CA ASN A 148 20.41 1.58 0.74
C ASN A 148 19.33 1.64 -0.36
N CYS A 149 18.14 2.13 0.02
CA CYS A 149 16.97 2.24 -0.84
C CYS A 149 17.07 3.50 -1.72
N THR A 150 16.96 3.34 -3.03
CA THR A 150 16.87 4.44 -4.02
C THR A 150 15.61 4.28 -4.87
N LEU A 151 15.13 5.38 -5.46
CA LEU A 151 13.96 5.33 -6.34
C LEU A 151 14.17 4.38 -7.53
N GLU A 152 15.36 4.35 -8.14
CA GLU A 152 15.66 3.44 -9.25
C GLU A 152 15.59 1.95 -8.81
N ILE A 153 16.10 1.61 -7.62
CA ILE A 153 16.00 0.23 -7.10
C ILE A 153 14.54 -0.13 -6.81
N ALA A 154 13.76 0.79 -6.24
CA ALA A 154 12.34 0.58 -5.99
C ALA A 154 11.58 0.33 -7.30
N LEU A 155 11.75 1.20 -8.29
CA LEU A 155 11.09 1.08 -9.60
C LEU A 155 11.49 -0.20 -10.33
N LYS A 156 12.79 -0.53 -10.33
CA LYS A 156 13.26 -1.81 -10.89
C LYS A 156 12.62 -3.00 -10.20
N THR A 157 12.49 -2.97 -8.87
CA THR A 157 11.85 -4.04 -8.11
C THR A 157 10.36 -4.16 -8.44
N ILE A 158 9.64 -3.04 -8.57
CA ILE A 158 8.24 -3.01 -8.99
C ILE A 158 8.07 -3.62 -10.39
N VAL A 159 8.90 -3.22 -11.34
CA VAL A 159 8.89 -3.74 -12.72
C VAL A 159 9.20 -5.23 -12.76
N ASP A 160 10.23 -5.68 -12.04
CA ASP A 160 10.62 -7.10 -12.00
C ASP A 160 9.54 -7.97 -11.31
N VAL A 161 8.82 -7.42 -10.33
CA VAL A 161 7.64 -8.09 -9.77
C VAL A 161 6.55 -8.20 -10.84
N TYR A 162 6.20 -7.11 -11.53
CA TYR A 162 5.19 -7.16 -12.59
C TYR A 162 5.55 -8.21 -13.66
N HIS A 163 6.77 -8.16 -14.19
CA HIS A 163 7.26 -9.13 -15.19
C HIS A 163 7.23 -10.57 -14.70
N ARG A 164 7.50 -10.83 -13.42
CA ARG A 164 7.45 -12.18 -12.87
C ARG A 164 6.04 -12.79 -12.98
N TYR A 165 5.00 -11.98 -12.86
CA TYR A 165 3.62 -12.47 -12.93
C TYR A 165 3.04 -12.37 -14.34
N SER A 166 3.43 -11.37 -15.14
CA SER A 166 2.91 -11.15 -16.51
C SER A 166 3.48 -12.10 -17.58
N ILE A 167 4.30 -13.07 -17.17
CA ILE A 167 4.81 -14.14 -18.05
C ILE A 167 4.22 -15.52 -17.73
N ARG A 168 3.37 -15.63 -16.70
CA ARG A 168 2.91 -16.92 -16.17
C ARG A 168 1.82 -17.54 -17.04
N GLU A 169 0.76 -16.79 -17.33
CA GLU A 169 -0.39 -17.25 -18.11
C GLU A 169 -0.78 -16.22 -19.18
N GLY A 170 -1.26 -16.68 -20.34
CA GLY A 170 -1.76 -15.77 -21.38
C GLY A 170 -0.65 -15.10 -22.21
N LYS A 171 -0.86 -13.83 -22.57
CA LYS A 171 0.08 -13.06 -23.40
C LYS A 171 1.24 -12.50 -22.56
N LEU A 172 2.43 -12.51 -23.14
CA LEU A 172 3.62 -11.97 -22.49
C LEU A 172 3.47 -10.48 -22.17
N ASP A 173 3.96 -10.09 -21.00
CA ASP A 173 3.97 -8.72 -20.48
C ASP A 173 2.59 -8.12 -20.18
N LEU A 174 1.56 -8.98 -20.09
CA LEU A 174 0.21 -8.60 -19.68
C LEU A 174 -0.25 -9.45 -18.48
N LEU A 175 -1.01 -8.84 -17.55
CA LEU A 175 -1.64 -9.57 -16.45
C LEU A 175 -3.08 -9.92 -16.81
N ASN A 176 -3.39 -11.20 -17.03
CA ASN A 176 -4.78 -11.63 -16.97
C ASN A 176 -5.26 -11.65 -15.50
N PHE A 177 -6.55 -11.94 -15.27
CA PHE A 177 -7.13 -11.93 -13.92
C PHE A 177 -6.44 -12.88 -12.93
N ASN A 178 -6.00 -14.07 -13.36
CA ASN A 178 -5.33 -15.03 -12.47
C ASN A 178 -3.95 -14.53 -12.05
N ASP A 179 -3.17 -13.97 -12.99
CA ASP A 179 -1.86 -13.41 -12.70
C ASP A 179 -1.96 -12.19 -11.79
N PHE A 180 -2.91 -11.29 -12.08
CA PHE A 180 -3.21 -10.14 -11.23
C PHE A 180 -3.60 -10.56 -9.80
N LYS A 181 -4.51 -11.54 -9.67
CA LYS A 181 -4.94 -12.06 -8.37
C LYS A 181 -3.76 -12.65 -7.60
N THR A 182 -2.92 -13.44 -8.28
CA THR A 182 -1.76 -14.09 -7.67
C THR A 182 -0.73 -13.05 -7.23
N LEU A 183 -0.43 -12.06 -8.09
CA LEU A 183 0.48 -10.95 -7.77
C LEU A 183 0.02 -10.25 -6.49
N LEU A 184 -1.23 -9.79 -6.40
CA LEU A 184 -1.68 -9.04 -5.21
C LEU A 184 -1.75 -9.91 -3.95
N THR A 185 -2.12 -11.18 -4.09
CA THR A 185 -2.16 -12.10 -2.94
C THR A 185 -0.76 -12.37 -2.37
N GLU A 186 0.25 -12.52 -3.24
CA GLU A 186 1.61 -12.87 -2.83
C GLU A 186 2.49 -11.64 -2.54
N GLN A 187 2.24 -10.51 -3.19
CA GLN A 187 3.10 -9.32 -3.14
C GLN A 187 2.46 -8.13 -2.42
N ALA A 188 1.16 -8.12 -2.13
CA ALA A 188 0.52 -7.03 -1.38
C ALA A 188 -0.41 -7.52 -0.24
N PRO A 189 0.01 -8.49 0.59
CA PRO A 189 -0.84 -9.02 1.65
C PRO A 189 -1.26 -7.96 2.67
N THR A 190 -0.38 -7.01 3.03
CA THR A 190 -0.68 -5.94 3.99
C THR A 190 -1.80 -5.03 3.49
N PHE A 191 -1.82 -4.74 2.19
CA PHE A 191 -2.89 -3.98 1.54
C PHE A 191 -4.23 -4.72 1.61
N LEU A 192 -4.23 -6.02 1.29
CA LEU A 192 -5.45 -6.83 1.24
C LEU A 192 -6.04 -7.13 2.63
N GLN A 193 -5.23 -7.14 3.68
CA GLN A 193 -5.68 -7.38 5.06
C GLN A 193 -6.44 -6.20 5.68
N ALA A 194 -6.47 -5.03 5.04
CA ALA A 194 -7.15 -3.84 5.53
C ALA A 194 -8.41 -3.51 4.70
N CYS A 195 -9.30 -2.71 5.29
CA CYS A 195 -10.47 -2.11 4.63
C CYS A 195 -11.37 -3.11 3.89
N ASP A 196 -11.55 -4.32 4.44
CA ASP A 196 -12.33 -5.42 3.83
C ASP A 196 -11.90 -5.82 2.41
N ARG A 197 -10.63 -5.52 2.04
CA ARG A 197 -10.07 -5.81 0.71
C ARG A 197 -9.78 -7.30 0.49
N ASN A 198 -9.90 -8.13 1.52
CA ASN A 198 -9.77 -9.59 1.47
C ASN A 198 -11.08 -10.29 1.04
N GLN A 199 -12.17 -9.56 0.85
CA GLN A 199 -13.44 -10.14 0.39
C GLN A 199 -13.32 -10.75 -1.01
N HIS A 200 -14.04 -11.85 -1.24
CA HIS A 200 -13.95 -12.68 -2.45
C HIS A 200 -14.04 -11.89 -3.77
N ASP A 201 -14.86 -10.84 -3.82
CA ASP A 201 -15.12 -10.06 -5.03
C ASP A 201 -14.26 -8.81 -5.17
N TYR A 202 -13.49 -8.42 -4.15
CA TYR A 202 -12.71 -7.18 -4.16
C TYR A 202 -11.73 -7.15 -5.33
N LEU A 203 -10.89 -8.18 -5.48
CA LEU A 203 -9.92 -8.27 -6.56
C LEU A 203 -10.57 -8.29 -7.95
N ARG A 204 -11.76 -8.88 -8.07
CA ARG A 204 -12.52 -8.89 -9.33
C ARG A 204 -13.05 -7.51 -9.70
N LYS A 205 -13.51 -6.73 -8.71
CA LYS A 205 -13.93 -5.33 -8.93
C LYS A 205 -12.74 -4.46 -9.29
N LEU A 206 -11.65 -4.55 -8.52
CA LEU A 206 -10.42 -3.82 -8.78
C LEU A 206 -9.89 -4.10 -10.18
N PHE A 207 -9.81 -5.37 -10.60
CA PHE A 207 -9.38 -5.73 -11.95
C PHE A 207 -10.24 -5.06 -13.03
N LYS A 208 -11.57 -5.07 -12.88
CA LYS A 208 -12.49 -4.44 -13.84
C LYS A 208 -12.39 -2.91 -13.86
N GLU A 209 -12.07 -2.30 -12.73
CA GLU A 209 -11.83 -0.85 -12.65
C GLU A 209 -10.51 -0.46 -13.33
N THR A 210 -9.53 -1.36 -13.29
CA THR A 210 -8.20 -1.17 -13.86
C THR A 210 -8.12 -1.50 -15.36
N ASP A 211 -8.92 -2.46 -15.85
CA ASP A 211 -9.03 -2.85 -17.26
C ASP A 211 -9.81 -1.79 -18.06
N ILE A 212 -9.12 -0.72 -18.47
CA ILE A 212 -9.73 0.46 -19.09
C ILE A 212 -10.23 0.14 -20.49
N ASN A 213 -9.42 -0.59 -21.27
CA ASN A 213 -9.76 -0.94 -22.64
C ASN A 213 -10.74 -2.14 -22.74
N LYS A 214 -10.96 -2.86 -21.63
CA LYS A 214 -11.89 -4.00 -21.47
C LYS A 214 -11.48 -5.24 -22.28
N ASP A 215 -10.19 -5.43 -22.52
CA ASP A 215 -9.66 -6.59 -23.23
C ASP A 215 -9.41 -7.80 -22.30
N ARG A 216 -9.60 -7.62 -20.98
CA ARG A 216 -9.42 -8.62 -19.91
C ARG A 216 -7.96 -8.97 -19.64
N GLU A 217 -7.04 -8.10 -20.04
CA GLU A 217 -5.63 -8.14 -19.73
C GLU A 217 -5.24 -6.75 -19.19
N LEU A 218 -4.25 -6.68 -18.31
CA LEU A 218 -3.74 -5.39 -17.84
C LEU A 218 -2.35 -5.16 -18.42
N THR A 219 -2.20 -4.02 -19.09
CA THR A 219 -0.89 -3.43 -19.40
C THR A 219 -0.19 -2.91 -18.15
N PHE A 220 1.11 -2.59 -18.23
CA PHE A 220 1.80 -1.95 -17.10
C PHE A 220 1.20 -0.58 -16.79
N GLU A 221 0.83 0.17 -17.83
CA GLU A 221 0.13 1.45 -17.72
C GLU A 221 -1.17 1.33 -16.93
N GLU A 222 -2.02 0.35 -17.23
CA GLU A 222 -3.23 0.09 -16.46
C GLU A 222 -2.89 -0.35 -15.03
N PHE A 223 -1.91 -1.25 -14.86
CA PHE A 223 -1.45 -1.67 -13.55
C PHE A 223 -0.96 -0.51 -12.66
N THR A 224 -0.51 0.61 -13.23
CA THR A 224 -0.16 1.81 -12.44
C THR A 224 -1.33 2.39 -11.63
N ILE A 225 -2.58 2.11 -12.00
CA ILE A 225 -3.77 2.46 -11.20
C ILE A 225 -3.76 1.68 -9.87
N VAL A 226 -3.36 0.41 -9.92
CA VAL A 226 -3.22 -0.43 -8.72
C VAL A 226 -1.99 0.01 -7.92
N LEU A 227 -0.86 0.28 -8.58
CA LEU A 227 0.34 0.80 -7.91
C LEU A 227 0.06 2.10 -7.15
N ALA A 228 -0.71 3.02 -7.73
CA ALA A 228 -1.10 4.24 -7.03
C ALA A 228 -1.85 3.94 -5.72
N LYS A 229 -2.81 3.00 -5.74
CA LYS A 229 -3.55 2.58 -4.54
C LYS A 229 -2.65 1.91 -3.50
N LEU A 230 -1.72 1.04 -3.93
CA LEU A 230 -0.79 0.36 -3.03
C LEU A 230 0.21 1.34 -2.41
N THR A 231 0.73 2.28 -3.18
CA THR A 231 1.72 3.26 -2.72
C THR A 231 1.07 4.28 -1.78
N ASP A 232 -0.16 4.72 -2.06
CA ASP A 232 -0.94 5.57 -1.16
C ASP A 232 -1.19 4.88 0.19
N ASP A 233 -1.59 3.60 0.16
CA ASP A 233 -1.78 2.81 1.39
C ASP A 233 -0.47 2.67 2.19
N ALA A 234 0.68 2.49 1.52
CA ALA A 234 2.00 2.48 2.16
C ALA A 234 2.38 3.84 2.77
N HIS A 235 2.04 4.95 2.11
CA HIS A 235 2.22 6.31 2.65
C HIS A 235 1.35 6.53 3.90
N ARG A 236 0.09 6.13 3.89
CA ARG A 236 -0.77 6.19 5.08
C ARG A 236 -0.22 5.35 6.24
N ILE A 237 0.28 4.15 5.97
CA ILE A 237 0.93 3.30 6.98
C ILE A 237 2.12 4.03 7.61
N SER A 238 2.92 4.75 6.83
CA SER A 238 4.10 5.46 7.33
C SER A 238 3.78 6.59 8.31
N HIS A 239 2.58 7.17 8.22
CA HIS A 239 2.06 8.16 9.16
C HIS A 239 1.22 7.57 10.31
N GLY A 240 0.84 6.29 10.20
CA GLY A 240 -0.14 5.68 11.10
C GLY A 240 -1.57 6.19 10.88
N ASP A 241 -1.86 6.70 9.68
CA ASP A 241 -3.14 7.30 9.31
C ASP A 241 -4.22 6.24 9.08
N ASP A 242 -5.49 6.70 9.04
CA ASP A 242 -6.60 5.86 8.59
C ASP A 242 -6.42 5.49 7.11
N ARG A 243 -6.34 4.18 6.86
CA ARG A 243 -6.10 3.57 5.55
C ARG A 243 -7.37 3.42 4.70
N CYS A 244 -8.54 3.66 5.29
CA CYS A 244 -9.83 3.31 4.70
C CYS A 244 -10.69 4.52 4.34
N THR A 245 -10.28 5.73 4.73
CA THR A 245 -10.97 6.97 4.36
C THR A 245 -10.38 7.59 3.09
N PRO A 246 -11.21 8.10 2.17
CA PRO A 246 -10.72 8.92 1.07
C PRO A 246 -9.99 10.16 1.58
N ASP A 247 -9.00 10.64 0.83
CA ASP A 247 -8.37 11.91 1.13
C ASP A 247 -9.37 13.06 1.07
N LYS A 248 -9.14 14.02 1.96
CA LYS A 248 -9.79 15.32 1.92
C LYS A 248 -8.88 16.23 1.11
N ASP A 249 -9.42 16.79 0.03
CA ASP A 249 -8.80 17.91 -0.68
C ASP A 249 -8.93 19.20 0.13
#